data_AF-A0A1A6FKN9-F1
#
_entry.id   AF-A0A1A6FKN9-F1
#
_cell.length_a   1.000
_cell.length_b   1.000
_cell.length_c   1.000
_cell.angle_alpha   90.00
_cell.angle_beta   90.00
_cell.angle_gamma   90.00
#
_symmetry.space_group_name_H-M   'P 1'
#
loop_
_entity.id
_entity.type
_entity.pdbx_description
1 polymer ?
#
loop_
_entity_poly.entity_id
_entity_poly.type
_entity_poly.pdbx_seq_one_letter_code
_entity_poly.pdbx_strand_id
1 'polypeptide(L)'
;MSATMDRAYLLADRYVREEMSAARVNKPDAIETVADACGLAPGTLHNLFKRRLKNVEKVALALEGFALRRLEQRAAQLRRDIGEMRESRMVVDPARLSELEAALDDVERWLKKG
;
A
#
# COMPACT_ATOMS: atom_id res chain seq x y z
N MET A 1 18.02 12.03 -15.90
CA MET A 1 16.74 11.52 -15.34
C MET A 1 16.93 11.41 -13.83
N SER A 2 16.04 11.98 -13.02
CA SER A 2 16.24 12.03 -11.55
C SER A 2 15.85 10.70 -10.91
N ALA A 3 16.67 10.18 -9.99
CA ALA A 3 16.38 8.97 -9.22
C ALA A 3 15.01 9.02 -8.50
N THR A 4 14.60 10.21 -8.06
CA THR A 4 13.29 10.45 -7.42
C THR A 4 12.13 10.20 -8.39
N MET A 5 12.30 10.56 -9.67
CA MET A 5 11.27 10.32 -10.70
C MET A 5 11.06 8.83 -10.95
N ASP A 6 12.15 8.07 -11.06
CA ASP A 6 12.06 6.63 -11.31
C ASP A 6 11.47 5.90 -10.10
N ARG A 7 11.86 6.27 -8.88
CA ARG A 7 11.28 5.72 -7.64
C ARG A 7 9.77 6.00 -7.55
N ALA A 8 9.34 7.24 -7.76
CA ALA A 8 7.93 7.61 -7.73
C ALA A 8 7.14 6.86 -8.82
N TYR A 9 7.70 6.74 -10.03
CA TYR A 9 7.08 5.98 -11.12
C TYR A 9 6.88 4.50 -10.74
N LEU A 10 7.91 3.85 -10.17
CA LEU A 10 7.85 2.44 -9.80
C LEU A 10 6.82 2.17 -8.69
N LEU A 11 6.75 3.06 -7.69
CA LEU A 11 5.73 2.97 -6.64
C LEU A 11 4.32 3.13 -7.22
N ALA A 12 4.10 4.16 -8.04
CA ALA A 12 2.81 4.40 -8.67
C ALA A 12 2.38 3.25 -9.60
N ASP A 13 3.29 2.72 -10.44
CA ASP A 13 2.98 1.61 -11.34
C ASP A 13 2.61 0.34 -10.55
N ARG A 14 3.32 0.07 -9.45
CA ARG A 14 3.00 -1.04 -8.56
C ARG A 14 1.60 -0.90 -7.96
N TYR A 15 1.26 0.25 -7.37
CA TYR A 15 -0.06 0.44 -6.76
C TYR A 15 -1.19 0.38 -7.77
N VAL A 16 -1.01 0.98 -8.96
CA VAL A 16 -2.01 0.91 -10.02
C VAL A 16 -2.23 -0.54 -10.48
N ARG A 17 -1.17 -1.34 -10.64
CA ARG A 17 -1.32 -2.77 -11.00
C ARG A 17 -2.02 -3.58 -9.91
N GLU A 18 -1.67 -3.33 -8.65
CA GLU A 18 -2.32 -3.98 -7.51
C GLU A 18 -3.82 -3.64 -7.47
N GLU A 19 -4.18 -2.38 -7.69
CA GLU A 19 -5.57 -1.91 -7.73
C GLU A 19 -6.34 -2.51 -8.91
N MET A 20 -5.74 -2.53 -10.11
CA MET A 20 -6.34 -3.19 -11.27
C MET A 20 -6.66 -4.66 -11.00
N SER A 21 -5.76 -5.37 -10.32
CA SER A 21 -5.94 -6.78 -9.97
C SER A 21 -7.03 -6.97 -8.91
N ALA A 22 -7.00 -6.16 -7.85
CA ALA A 22 -7.92 -6.27 -6.72
C ALA A 22 -9.36 -5.89 -7.09
N ALA A 23 -9.54 -4.76 -7.80
CA ALA A 23 -10.86 -4.24 -8.15
C ALA A 23 -11.35 -4.69 -9.54
N ARG A 24 -10.51 -5.39 -10.32
CA ARG A 24 -10.79 -5.81 -11.71
C ARG A 24 -11.16 -4.64 -12.64
N VAL A 25 -10.52 -3.50 -12.43
CA VAL A 25 -10.75 -2.27 -13.22
C VAL A 25 -9.64 -2.04 -14.25
N ASN A 26 -9.91 -1.18 -15.22
CA ASN A 26 -8.90 -0.78 -16.20
C ASN A 26 -7.85 0.16 -15.58
N LYS A 27 -6.80 0.47 -16.35
CA LYS A 27 -5.70 1.33 -15.87
C LYS A 27 -6.14 2.77 -15.55
N PRO A 28 -6.93 3.47 -16.39
CA PRO A 28 -7.48 4.79 -16.03
C PRO A 28 -8.21 4.82 -14.69
N ASP A 29 -9.14 3.90 -14.46
CA ASP A 29 -9.94 3.87 -13.23
C ASP A 29 -9.05 3.58 -12.00
N ALA A 30 -8.10 2.64 -12.13
CA ALA A 30 -7.11 2.38 -11.08
C ALA A 30 -6.21 3.60 -10.78
N ILE A 31 -5.87 4.41 -11.79
CA ILE A 31 -5.11 5.65 -11.59
C ILE A 31 -5.92 6.64 -10.76
N GLU A 32 -7.22 6.78 -11.03
CA GLU A 32 -8.10 7.67 -10.26
C GLU A 32 -8.19 7.24 -8.81
N THR A 33 -8.44 5.95 -8.55
CA THR A 33 -8.51 5.40 -7.19
C THR A 33 -7.20 5.59 -6.42
N VAL A 34 -6.06 5.26 -7.04
CA VAL A 34 -4.76 5.42 -6.37
C VAL A 34 -4.41 6.89 -6.16
N ALA A 35 -4.74 7.78 -7.11
CA ALA A 35 -4.52 9.21 -6.95
C ALA A 35 -5.32 9.75 -5.77
N ASP A 36 -6.61 9.42 -5.69
CA ASP A 36 -7.50 9.82 -4.60
C ASP A 36 -6.99 9.30 -3.24
N ALA A 37 -6.61 8.02 -3.16
CA ALA A 37 -6.07 7.42 -1.94
C ALA A 37 -4.73 8.05 -1.49
N CYS A 38 -3.97 8.63 -2.42
CA CYS A 38 -2.75 9.38 -2.15
C CYS A 38 -3.00 10.87 -1.84
N GLY A 39 -4.23 11.37 -1.96
CA GLY A 39 -4.56 12.80 -1.85
C GLY A 39 -4.03 13.63 -3.04
N LEU A 40 -3.96 13.03 -4.22
CA LEU A 40 -3.45 13.63 -5.45
C LEU A 40 -4.57 13.77 -6.48
N ALA A 41 -4.48 14.80 -7.33
CA ALA A 41 -5.33 14.86 -8.52
C ALA A 41 -4.96 13.72 -9.50
N PRO A 42 -5.92 13.07 -10.20
CA PRO A 42 -5.63 12.00 -11.17
C PRO A 42 -4.65 12.44 -12.28
N GLY A 43 -4.77 13.69 -12.74
CA GLY A 43 -3.86 14.29 -13.69
C GLY A 43 -2.38 14.29 -13.24
N THR A 44 -2.13 14.30 -11.94
CA THR A 44 -0.79 14.22 -11.35
C THR A 44 -0.15 12.87 -11.63
N LEU A 45 -0.85 11.76 -11.39
CA LEU A 45 -0.33 10.43 -11.70
C LEU A 45 -0.22 10.20 -13.22
N HIS A 46 -1.16 10.71 -14.02
CA HIS A 46 -1.00 10.68 -15.48
C HIS A 46 0.26 11.41 -15.96
N ASN A 47 0.56 12.57 -15.37
CA ASN A 47 1.78 13.32 -15.67
C ASN A 47 3.04 12.61 -15.16
N LEU A 48 2.95 11.87 -14.04
CA LEU A 48 4.02 10.99 -13.57
C LEU A 48 4.33 9.89 -14.58
N PHE A 49 3.31 9.17 -15.05
CA PHE A 49 3.48 8.10 -16.04
C PHE A 49 4.01 8.62 -17.39
N LYS A 50 3.63 9.85 -17.77
CA LYS A 50 4.17 10.53 -18.96
C LYS A 50 5.55 11.17 -18.73
N ARG A 51 6.10 11.09 -17.51
CA ARG A 51 7.37 11.73 -17.10
C ARG A 51 7.39 13.26 -17.33
N ARG A 52 6.24 13.91 -17.17
CA ARG A 52 6.04 15.37 -17.37
C ARG A 52 5.94 16.17 -16.08
N LEU A 53 6.10 15.53 -14.92
CA LEU A 53 6.04 16.20 -13.62
C LEU A 53 7.29 17.04 -13.37
N LYS A 54 7.09 18.32 -13.03
CA LYS A 54 8.18 19.25 -12.66
C LYS A 54 8.59 19.16 -11.20
N ASN A 55 7.65 18.81 -10.31
CA ASN A 55 7.89 18.68 -8.87
C ASN A 55 7.49 17.29 -8.40
N VAL A 56 8.40 16.33 -8.54
CA VAL A 56 8.14 14.92 -8.24
C VAL A 56 8.28 14.57 -6.76
N GLU A 57 9.00 15.39 -5.99
CA GLU A 57 9.25 15.13 -4.56
C GLU A 57 7.96 15.07 -3.75
N LYS A 58 7.05 16.03 -3.95
CA LYS A 58 5.74 16.02 -3.29
C LYS A 58 4.91 14.78 -3.64
N VAL A 59 5.00 14.33 -4.90
CA VAL A 59 4.28 13.14 -5.37
C VAL A 59 4.89 11.88 -4.78
N ALA A 60 6.22 11.80 -4.71
CA ALA A 60 6.93 10.68 -4.09
C ALA A 60 6.57 10.57 -2.60
N LEU A 61 6.57 11.67 -1.86
CA LEU A 61 6.16 11.70 -0.45
C LEU A 61 4.70 11.27 -0.25
N ALA A 62 3.80 11.70 -1.13
CA ALA A 62 2.39 11.27 -1.07
C ALA A 62 2.23 9.76 -1.30
N LEU A 63 2.97 9.20 -2.28
CA LEU A 63 2.98 7.76 -2.56
C LEU A 63 3.59 6.96 -1.40
N GLU A 64 4.66 7.47 -0.78
CA GLU A 64 5.29 6.84 0.39
C GLU A 64 4.38 6.91 1.63
N GLY A 65 3.71 8.04 1.86
CA GLY A 65 2.71 8.16 2.91
C GLY A 65 1.52 7.21 2.70
N PHE A 66 1.11 6.99 1.45
CA PHE A 66 0.11 5.97 1.12
C PHE A 66 0.62 4.55 1.41
N ALA A 67 1.88 4.24 1.11
CA ALA A 67 2.52 2.98 1.47
C ALA A 67 2.44 2.70 2.98
N LEU A 68 2.78 3.72 3.78
CA LEU A 68 2.75 3.65 5.23
C LEU A 68 1.34 3.36 5.74
N ARG A 69 0.33 4.10 5.25
CA ARG A 69 -1.07 3.88 5.62
C ARG A 69 -1.55 2.47 5.30
N ARG A 70 -1.14 1.89 4.17
CA ARG A 70 -1.48 0.49 3.83
C ARG A 70 -0.82 -0.51 4.78
N LEU A 71 0.42 -0.27 5.20
CA LEU A 71 1.09 -1.11 6.20
C LEU A 71 0.39 -1.02 7.56
N GLU A 72 -0.01 0.18 7.98
CA GLU A 72 -0.78 0.39 9.22
C GLU A 72 -2.13 -0.33 9.18
N GLN A 73 -2.87 -0.22 8.08
CA GLN A 73 -4.13 -0.95 7.87
C GLN A 73 -3.92 -2.47 7.89
N ARG A 74 -2.83 -2.96 7.28
CA ARG A 74 -2.48 -4.39 7.30
C ARG A 74 -2.16 -4.87 8.71
N ALA A 75 -1.39 -4.11 9.49
CA ALA A 75 -1.11 -4.40 10.89
C ALA A 75 -2.41 -4.45 11.71
N ALA A 76 -3.30 -3.47 11.52
CA ALA A 76 -4.59 -3.43 12.20
C ALA A 76 -5.47 -4.64 11.86
N GLN A 77 -5.49 -5.07 10.58
CA GLN A 77 -6.21 -6.28 10.18
C GLN A 77 -5.62 -7.52 10.83
N LEU A 78 -4.30 -7.70 10.80
CA LEU A 78 -3.64 -8.86 11.42
C LEU A 78 -3.90 -8.93 12.92
N ARG A 79 -3.89 -7.79 13.63
CA ARG A 79 -4.26 -7.72 15.06
C ARG A 79 -5.70 -8.16 15.30
N ARG A 80 -6.64 -7.76 14.44
CA ARG A 80 -8.04 -8.23 14.51
C ARG A 80 -8.13 -9.74 14.28
N ASP A 81 -7.50 -10.25 13.23
CA ASP A 81 -7.53 -11.69 12.89
C ASP A 81 -6.97 -12.54 14.04
N ILE A 82 -5.86 -12.11 14.66
CA ILE A 82 -5.28 -12.76 15.84
C ILE A 82 -6.24 -12.71 17.04
N GLY A 83 -6.85 -11.54 17.30
CA GLY A 83 -7.83 -11.36 18.36
C GLY A 83 -9.03 -12.29 18.19
N GLU A 84 -9.64 -12.30 17.00
CA GLU A 84 -10.77 -13.16 16.64
C GLU A 84 -10.41 -14.64 16.79
N MET A 85 -9.21 -15.06 16.35
CA MET A 85 -8.74 -16.43 16.53
C MET A 85 -8.57 -16.80 18.01
N ARG A 86 -8.01 -15.91 18.83
CA ARG A 86 -7.82 -16.16 20.27
C ARG A 86 -9.14 -16.19 21.06
N GLU A 87 -10.13 -15.40 20.66
CA GLU A 87 -11.44 -15.34 21.28
C GLU A 87 -12.39 -16.45 20.80
N SER A 88 -12.09 -17.07 19.65
CA SER A 88 -12.90 -18.14 19.08
C SER A 88 -12.95 -19.34 20.02
N ARG A 89 -14.17 -19.85 20.26
CA ARG A 89 -14.39 -21.13 20.97
C ARG A 89 -14.13 -22.36 20.08
N MET A 90 -13.76 -22.15 18.83
CA MET A 90 -13.40 -23.23 17.90
C MET A 90 -11.95 -23.68 18.14
N VAL A 91 -11.61 -24.89 17.71
CA VAL A 91 -10.22 -25.37 17.72
C VAL A 91 -9.38 -24.44 16.84
N VAL A 92 -8.52 -23.66 17.48
CA VAL A 92 -7.57 -22.77 16.80
C VAL A 92 -6.43 -23.63 16.27
N ASP A 93 -6.15 -23.53 14.97
CA ASP A 93 -4.92 -24.10 14.41
C ASP A 93 -3.71 -23.30 14.93
N PRO A 94 -2.85 -23.89 15.78
CA PRO A 94 -1.71 -23.18 16.35
C PRO A 94 -0.70 -22.72 15.29
N ALA A 95 -0.57 -23.47 14.18
CA ALA A 95 0.33 -23.09 13.10
C ALA A 95 -0.17 -21.80 12.43
N ARG A 96 -1.48 -21.72 12.18
CA ARG A 96 -2.09 -20.53 11.59
C ARG A 96 -1.98 -19.30 12.47
N LEU A 97 -2.15 -19.44 13.78
CA LEU A 97 -1.95 -18.34 14.73
C LEU A 97 -0.50 -17.84 14.70
N SER A 98 0.47 -18.77 14.72
CA SER A 98 1.89 -18.43 14.64
C SER A 98 2.27 -17.72 13.34
N GLU A 99 1.68 -18.09 12.21
CA GLU A 99 1.87 -17.41 10.92
C GLU A 99 1.40 -15.95 10.96
N LEU A 100 0.21 -15.69 11.54
CA LEU A 100 -0.34 -14.35 11.64
C LEU A 100 0.49 -13.47 12.58
N GLU A 101 0.94 -14.03 13.70
CA GLU A 101 1.82 -13.34 14.65
C GLU A 101 3.15 -12.97 14.01
N ALA A 102 3.79 -13.89 13.28
CA ALA A 102 5.03 -13.62 12.55
C ALA A 102 4.83 -12.52 11.48
N ALA A 103 3.72 -12.57 10.74
CA ALA A 103 3.41 -11.55 9.74
C ALA A 103 3.17 -10.17 10.37
N LEU A 104 2.52 -10.11 11.54
CA LEU A 104 2.33 -8.86 12.28
C LEU A 104 3.68 -8.31 12.74
N ASP A 105 4.52 -9.17 13.31
CA ASP A 105 5.86 -8.85 13.79
C ASP A 105 6.71 -8.23 12.66
N ASP A 106 6.68 -8.81 11.48
CA ASP A 106 7.40 -8.30 10.32
C ASP A 106 6.90 -6.91 9.91
N VAL A 107 5.58 -6.72 9.81
CA VAL A 107 4.99 -5.42 9.47
C VAL A 107 5.34 -4.36 10.52
N GLU A 108 5.27 -4.69 11.81
CA GLU A 108 5.62 -3.76 12.89
C GLU A 108 7.10 -3.40 12.89
N ARG A 109 7.99 -4.35 12.58
CA ARG A 109 9.43 -4.06 12.42
C ARG A 109 9.68 -3.11 11.25
N TRP A 110 8.94 -3.24 10.16
CA TRP A 110 9.01 -2.30 9.04
C TRP A 110 8.52 -0.90 9.43
N LEU A 111 7.39 -0.81 10.14
CA LEU A 111 6.84 0.47 10.62
C LEU A 111 7.77 1.20 11.61
N LYS A 112 8.54 0.47 12.42
CA LYS A 112 9.53 1.06 13.35
C LYS A 112 10.81 1.55 12.68
N LYS A 113 11.08 1.14 11.43
CA LYS A 113 12.28 1.51 10.66
C LYS A 113 12.04 2.61 9.63
N GLY A 114 10.78 2.89 9.29
CA GLY A 114 10.37 4.00 8.41
C GLY A 114 10.30 5.31 9.19
#